data_AF-A0A2M8HH47-F1
#
_entry.id   AF-A0A2M8HH47-F1
#
_cell.length_a   1.000
_cell.length_b   1.000
_cell.length_c   1.000
_cell.angle_alpha   90.00
_cell.angle_beta   90.00
_cell.angle_gamma   90.00
#
_symmetry.space_group_name_H-M   'P 1'
#
loop_
_entity.id
_entity.type
_entity.pdbx_description
1 polymer ?
#
loop_
_entity_poly.entity_id
_entity_poly.type
_entity_poly.pdbx_seq_one_letter_code
_entity_poly.pdbx_strand_id
1 'polypeptide(L)'
;MPGNVEEAIFFLRDGEFEKAKTIFSLLLDGAPQDETWKAGYYISSFWDNKLDHLLSLSEGKERGKALLNYLDLFETEIVSRKFPRDTILQTALQCVLEEAIHHLRISFRMEGWNGLDLSSLKGLSICHLRLGEFSQALEILEPISKSSMQSSEYGYLIAECYLGTGLMDDGKNLYLHSFLDDPLRFNRQCNFWTDLQLICQEIDSTQMDGESKSFAIPVLGLRRGIFRNQKPKKKQDLDHWMDQMIRLNHFQNTQTAKFQKKTAWRTQAFALSVLENFSERDYPNEINRTKRFLDESNSILNGELPQ
;
A
#
# COMPACT_ATOMS: atom_id res chain seq x y z
N MET A 1 13.37 -37.45 -17.13
CA MET A 1 12.10 -37.47 -16.37
C MET A 1 11.30 -36.26 -16.80
N PRO A 2 9.96 -36.31 -16.90
CA PRO A 2 9.19 -35.06 -17.07
C PRO A 2 9.60 -34.12 -15.93
N GLY A 3 10.09 -32.93 -16.28
CA GLY A 3 10.60 -31.97 -15.28
C GLY A 3 9.54 -31.72 -14.23
N ASN A 4 9.91 -31.86 -12.96
CA ASN A 4 8.96 -31.69 -11.87
C ASN A 4 8.75 -30.17 -11.64
N VAL A 5 7.53 -29.75 -11.37
CA VAL A 5 7.22 -28.35 -10.99
C VAL A 5 8.09 -27.88 -9.83
N GLU A 6 8.40 -28.77 -8.88
CA GLU A 6 9.27 -28.46 -7.74
C GLU A 6 10.68 -28.06 -8.19
N GLU A 7 11.18 -28.66 -9.28
CA GLU A 7 12.48 -28.33 -9.88
C GLU A 7 12.43 -26.96 -10.59
N ALA A 8 11.34 -26.65 -11.29
CA ALA A 8 11.15 -25.32 -11.87
C ALA A 8 11.07 -24.22 -10.81
N ILE A 9 10.35 -24.48 -9.71
CA ILE A 9 10.25 -23.57 -8.56
C ILE A 9 11.62 -23.40 -7.88
N PHE A 10 12.40 -24.47 -7.76
CA PHE A 10 13.76 -24.39 -7.25
C PHE A 10 14.62 -23.44 -8.09
N PHE A 11 14.59 -23.57 -9.42
CA PHE A 11 15.34 -22.68 -10.32
C PHE A 11 14.84 -21.23 -10.30
N LEU A 12 13.53 -21.00 -10.17
CA LEU A 12 12.99 -19.66 -9.98
C LEU A 12 13.52 -18.99 -8.71
N ARG A 13 13.59 -19.74 -7.60
CA ARG A 13 14.08 -19.23 -6.32
C ARG A 13 15.55 -18.83 -6.41
N ASP A 14 16.35 -19.57 -7.18
CA ASP A 14 17.78 -19.33 -7.36
C ASP A 14 18.10 -18.28 -8.44
N GLY A 15 17.07 -17.69 -9.07
CA GLY A 15 17.23 -16.72 -10.16
C GLY A 15 17.66 -17.33 -11.49
N GLU A 16 17.68 -18.66 -11.63
CA GLU A 16 18.01 -19.38 -12.85
C GLU A 16 16.80 -19.45 -13.81
N PHE A 17 16.32 -18.27 -14.25
CA PHE A 17 15.08 -18.11 -15.01
C PHE A 17 15.07 -18.88 -16.35
N GLU A 18 16.21 -19.01 -17.04
CA GLU A 18 16.32 -19.80 -18.28
C GLU A 18 16.00 -21.29 -18.06
N LYS A 19 16.52 -21.87 -16.96
CA LYS A 19 16.29 -23.28 -16.62
C LYS A 19 14.84 -23.49 -16.19
N ALA A 20 14.30 -22.60 -15.37
CA ALA A 20 12.88 -22.62 -15.01
C ALA A 20 11.98 -22.54 -16.24
N LYS A 21 12.26 -21.62 -17.18
CA LYS A 21 11.55 -21.46 -18.45
C LYS A 21 11.54 -22.76 -19.26
N THR A 22 12.67 -23.44 -19.34
CA THR A 22 12.80 -24.72 -20.06
C THR A 22 11.89 -25.79 -19.45
N ILE A 23 11.86 -25.91 -18.13
CA ILE A 23 10.99 -26.90 -17.46
C ILE A 23 9.50 -26.55 -17.66
N PHE A 24 9.12 -25.28 -17.51
CA PHE A 24 7.73 -24.88 -17.77
C PHE A 24 7.30 -25.08 -19.21
N SER A 25 8.21 -24.94 -20.18
CA SER A 25 7.94 -25.29 -21.58
C SER A 25 7.59 -26.77 -21.73
N LEU A 26 8.36 -27.67 -21.09
CA LEU A 26 8.10 -29.10 -21.12
C LEU A 26 6.77 -29.47 -20.43
N LEU A 27 6.44 -28.80 -19.33
CA LEU A 27 5.15 -28.97 -18.63
C LEU A 27 3.97 -28.50 -19.50
N LEU A 28 4.14 -27.38 -20.20
CA LEU A 28 3.15 -26.86 -21.15
C LEU A 28 2.93 -27.79 -22.34
N ASP A 29 3.99 -28.41 -22.88
CA ASP A 29 3.87 -29.38 -23.97
C ASP A 29 2.99 -30.57 -23.55
N GLY A 30 3.07 -30.98 -22.29
CA GLY A 30 2.23 -32.04 -21.70
C GLY A 30 0.80 -31.59 -21.36
N ALA A 31 0.60 -30.33 -20.99
CA ALA A 31 -0.71 -29.77 -20.62
C ALA A 31 -0.88 -28.31 -21.11
N PRO A 32 -1.16 -28.08 -22.41
CA PRO A 32 -1.14 -26.73 -23.00
C PRO A 32 -2.22 -25.77 -22.50
N GLN A 33 -3.27 -26.29 -21.85
CA GLN A 33 -4.39 -25.49 -21.34
C GLN A 33 -4.23 -25.12 -19.87
N ASP A 34 -3.19 -25.59 -19.20
CA ASP A 34 -2.96 -25.31 -17.79
C ASP A 34 -2.47 -23.86 -17.60
N GLU A 35 -3.26 -23.05 -16.91
CA GLU A 35 -2.96 -21.64 -16.68
C GLU A 35 -1.76 -21.43 -15.73
N THR A 36 -1.48 -22.39 -14.83
CA THR A 36 -0.32 -22.33 -13.93
C THR A 36 0.98 -22.56 -14.71
N TRP A 37 1.00 -23.50 -15.67
CA TRP A 37 2.17 -23.67 -16.53
C TRP A 37 2.38 -22.50 -17.49
N LYS A 38 1.29 -21.93 -18.02
CA LYS A 38 1.36 -20.71 -18.85
C LYS A 38 1.95 -19.55 -18.06
N ALA A 39 1.50 -19.37 -16.82
CA ALA A 39 2.04 -18.36 -15.92
C ALA A 39 3.52 -18.62 -15.63
N GLY A 40 3.91 -19.84 -15.24
CA GLY A 40 5.32 -20.16 -14.96
C GLY A 40 6.25 -19.94 -16.14
N TYR A 41 5.86 -20.35 -17.34
CA TYR A 41 6.62 -20.09 -18.56
C TYR A 41 6.76 -18.59 -18.83
N TYR A 42 5.66 -17.84 -18.70
CA TYR A 42 5.68 -16.39 -18.88
C TYR A 42 6.58 -15.68 -17.89
N ILE A 43 6.41 -15.98 -16.60
CA ILE A 43 7.15 -15.37 -15.50
C ILE A 43 8.64 -15.60 -15.69
N SER A 44 9.03 -16.85 -15.94
CA SER A 44 10.43 -17.20 -16.20
C SER A 44 10.98 -16.47 -17.44
N SER A 45 10.21 -16.45 -18.54
CA SER A 45 10.60 -15.77 -19.77
C SER A 45 10.73 -14.24 -19.59
N PHE A 46 9.85 -13.62 -18.81
CA PHE A 46 9.88 -12.18 -18.59
C PHE A 46 11.21 -11.75 -17.97
N TRP A 47 11.62 -12.45 -16.91
CA TRP A 47 12.84 -12.14 -16.15
C TRP A 47 14.11 -12.54 -16.89
N ASP A 48 14.11 -13.72 -17.53
CA ASP A 48 15.20 -14.18 -18.39
C ASP A 48 15.56 -13.14 -19.47
N ASN A 49 14.54 -12.60 -20.15
CA ASN A 49 14.70 -11.56 -21.17
C ASN A 49 15.25 -10.21 -20.65
N LYS A 50 15.42 -10.04 -19.33
CA LYS A 50 15.99 -8.83 -18.70
C LYS A 50 17.34 -9.09 -18.05
N LEU A 51 17.75 -10.34 -17.90
CA LEU A 51 19.01 -10.71 -17.24
C LEU A 51 20.22 -10.05 -17.90
N ASP A 52 20.35 -10.15 -19.22
CA ASP A 52 21.49 -9.55 -19.95
C ASP A 52 21.63 -8.05 -19.69
N HIS A 53 20.50 -7.32 -19.72
CA HIS A 53 20.51 -5.89 -19.43
C HIS A 53 20.89 -5.64 -17.97
N LEU A 54 20.26 -6.35 -17.02
CA LEU A 54 20.56 -6.22 -15.59
C LEU A 54 22.04 -6.48 -15.27
N LEU A 55 22.61 -7.53 -15.86
CA LEU A 55 24.01 -7.91 -15.68
C LEU A 55 24.98 -6.90 -16.31
N SER A 56 24.57 -6.17 -17.35
CA SER A 56 25.37 -5.10 -17.95
C SER A 56 25.40 -3.80 -17.14
N LEU A 57 24.44 -3.61 -16.21
CA LEU A 57 24.42 -2.47 -15.29
C LEU A 57 25.42 -2.63 -14.16
N SER A 58 25.88 -1.50 -13.61
CA SER A 58 26.73 -1.50 -12.42
C SER A 58 25.99 -2.04 -11.20
N GLU A 59 26.70 -2.83 -10.39
CA GLU A 59 26.17 -3.31 -9.12
C GLU A 59 25.85 -2.15 -8.19
N GLY A 60 24.81 -2.33 -7.38
CA GLY A 60 24.40 -1.32 -6.42
C GLY A 60 23.17 -0.55 -6.91
N LYS A 61 23.28 0.79 -6.92
CA LYS A 61 22.14 1.68 -7.15
C LYS A 61 21.48 1.48 -8.52
N GLU A 62 22.26 1.39 -9.59
CA GLU A 62 21.74 1.31 -10.96
C GLU A 62 20.95 0.01 -11.17
N ARG A 63 21.57 -1.13 -10.86
CA ARG A 63 20.91 -2.43 -10.99
C ARG A 63 19.72 -2.58 -10.04
N GLY A 64 19.84 -2.11 -8.80
CA GLY A 64 18.73 -2.10 -7.84
C GLY A 64 17.53 -1.30 -8.35
N LYS A 65 17.74 -0.09 -8.89
CA LYS A 65 16.67 0.71 -9.51
C LYS A 65 16.05 0.02 -10.73
N ALA A 66 16.88 -0.58 -11.57
CA ALA A 66 16.40 -1.27 -12.76
C ALA A 66 15.50 -2.47 -12.39
N LEU A 67 15.88 -3.24 -11.36
CA LEU A 67 15.05 -4.32 -10.82
C LEU A 67 13.69 -3.82 -10.34
N LEU A 68 13.64 -2.73 -9.56
CA LEU A 68 12.37 -2.15 -9.12
C LEU A 68 11.49 -1.68 -10.28
N ASN A 69 12.08 -1.01 -11.28
CA ASN A 69 11.35 -0.57 -12.46
C ASN A 69 10.78 -1.75 -13.26
N TYR A 70 11.55 -2.84 -13.41
CA TYR A 70 11.06 -4.05 -14.06
C TYR A 70 10.01 -4.77 -13.24
N LEU A 71 10.11 -4.72 -11.91
CA LEU A 71 9.09 -5.26 -11.02
C LEU A 71 7.75 -4.54 -11.20
N ASP A 72 7.74 -3.21 -11.25
CA ASP A 72 6.51 -2.43 -11.49
C ASP A 72 5.87 -2.78 -12.86
N LEU A 73 6.69 -2.94 -13.90
CA LEU A 73 6.23 -3.36 -15.22
C LEU A 73 5.67 -4.79 -15.19
N PHE A 74 6.39 -5.71 -14.55
CA PHE A 74 5.99 -7.10 -14.40
C PHE A 74 4.64 -7.22 -13.71
N GLU A 75 4.44 -6.53 -12.59
CA GLU A 75 3.18 -6.59 -11.84
C GLU A 75 1.99 -6.04 -12.64
N THR A 76 2.22 -4.98 -13.42
CA THR A 76 1.22 -4.44 -14.34
C THR A 76 0.81 -5.49 -15.38
N GLU A 77 1.77 -6.20 -15.95
CA GLU A 77 1.50 -7.25 -16.93
C GLU A 77 0.79 -8.47 -16.32
N ILE A 78 1.21 -8.93 -15.14
CA ILE A 78 0.59 -10.06 -14.43
C ILE A 78 -0.88 -9.76 -14.12
N VAL A 79 -1.19 -8.55 -13.64
CA VAL A 79 -2.58 -8.12 -13.38
C VAL A 79 -3.39 -8.10 -14.67
N SER A 80 -2.84 -7.55 -15.76
CA SER A 80 -3.54 -7.47 -17.04
C SER A 80 -3.88 -8.84 -17.64
N ARG A 81 -3.01 -9.84 -17.43
CA ARG A 81 -3.16 -11.20 -17.93
C ARG A 81 -4.04 -12.09 -17.05
N LYS A 82 -4.40 -11.63 -15.85
CA LYS A 82 -5.20 -12.38 -14.86
C LYS A 82 -4.58 -13.73 -14.49
N PHE A 83 -3.26 -13.81 -14.44
CA PHE A 83 -2.60 -15.04 -14.01
C PHE A 83 -2.90 -15.37 -12.54
N PRO A 84 -2.93 -16.67 -12.19
CA PRO A 84 -3.15 -17.09 -10.81
C PRO A 84 -2.06 -16.52 -9.90
N ARG A 85 -2.46 -16.13 -8.69
CA ARG A 85 -1.54 -15.75 -7.62
C ARG A 85 -1.12 -16.99 -6.84
N ASP A 86 -0.31 -17.81 -7.47
CA ASP A 86 0.16 -19.09 -6.93
C ASP A 86 1.61 -19.00 -6.41
N THR A 87 2.13 -20.14 -5.96
CA THR A 87 3.48 -20.27 -5.42
C THR A 87 4.56 -19.90 -6.43
N ILE A 88 4.31 -20.07 -7.73
CA ILE A 88 5.28 -19.75 -8.80
C ILE A 88 5.48 -18.23 -8.85
N LEU A 89 4.39 -17.48 -8.90
CA LEU A 89 4.44 -16.03 -8.88
C LEU A 89 5.10 -15.52 -7.59
N GLN A 90 4.71 -16.05 -6.43
CA GLN A 90 5.30 -15.64 -5.15
C GLN A 90 6.81 -15.90 -5.09
N THR A 91 7.26 -17.07 -5.57
CA THR A 91 8.69 -17.43 -5.58
C THR A 91 9.50 -16.48 -6.46
N ALA A 92 9.01 -16.17 -7.66
CA ALA A 92 9.69 -15.24 -8.56
C ALA A 92 9.74 -13.81 -7.99
N LEU A 93 8.61 -13.34 -7.41
CA LEU A 93 8.56 -12.03 -6.75
C LEU A 93 9.56 -11.96 -5.59
N GLN A 94 9.61 -13.00 -4.75
CA GLN A 94 10.55 -13.06 -3.63
C GLN A 94 12.00 -12.98 -4.11
N CYS A 95 12.39 -13.80 -5.09
CA CYS A 95 13.74 -13.82 -5.66
C CYS A 95 14.16 -12.41 -6.15
N VAL A 96 13.30 -11.75 -6.92
CA VAL A 96 13.58 -10.42 -7.47
C VAL A 96 13.64 -9.34 -6.38
N LEU A 97 12.75 -9.40 -5.39
CA LEU A 97 12.76 -8.47 -4.25
C LEU A 97 14.04 -8.60 -3.43
N GLU A 98 14.47 -9.82 -3.15
CA GLU A 98 15.72 -10.12 -2.43
C GLU A 98 16.93 -9.59 -3.19
N GLU A 99 16.97 -9.77 -4.51
CA GLU A 99 18.06 -9.26 -5.36
C GLU A 99 18.06 -7.72 -5.44
N ALA A 100 16.88 -7.10 -5.52
CA ALA A 100 16.76 -5.64 -5.48
C ALA A 100 17.26 -5.09 -4.14
N ILE A 101 16.88 -5.72 -3.02
CA ILE A 101 17.37 -5.38 -1.68
C ILE A 101 18.89 -5.53 -1.63
N HIS A 102 19.44 -6.63 -2.14
CA HIS A 102 20.88 -6.88 -2.14
C HIS A 102 21.64 -5.70 -2.77
N HIS A 103 21.27 -5.33 -3.99
CA HIS A 103 21.91 -4.25 -4.72
C HIS A 103 21.69 -2.88 -4.07
N LEU A 104 20.48 -2.55 -3.65
CA LEU A 104 20.22 -1.27 -2.96
C LEU A 104 21.01 -1.17 -1.64
N ARG A 105 21.18 -2.28 -0.91
CA ARG A 105 22.00 -2.32 0.31
C ARG A 105 23.49 -2.14 0.03
N ILE A 106 24.02 -2.63 -1.09
CA ILE A 106 25.42 -2.33 -1.47
C ILE A 106 25.61 -0.82 -1.55
N SER A 107 24.75 -0.12 -2.29
CA SER A 107 24.84 1.34 -2.43
C SER A 107 24.66 2.06 -1.09
N PHE A 108 23.70 1.63 -0.28
CA PHE A 108 23.48 2.22 1.05
C PHE A 108 24.67 2.01 1.99
N ARG A 109 25.36 0.87 1.94
CA ARG A 109 26.56 0.62 2.77
C ARG A 109 27.76 1.44 2.32
N MET A 110 27.94 1.62 1.01
CA MET A 110 29.09 2.34 0.44
C MET A 110 29.04 3.84 0.70
N GLU A 111 27.85 4.44 0.62
CA GLU A 111 27.67 5.90 0.60
C GLU A 111 26.72 6.41 1.71
N GLY A 112 26.24 5.52 2.59
CA GLY A 112 25.32 5.84 3.67
C GLY A 112 23.98 6.38 3.16
N TRP A 113 23.38 7.29 3.93
CA TRP A 113 22.12 7.98 3.58
C TRP A 113 22.21 8.82 2.30
N ASN A 114 23.42 9.19 1.87
CA ASN A 114 23.63 9.95 0.63
C ASN A 114 23.75 9.03 -0.60
N GLY A 115 23.91 7.72 -0.40
CA GLY A 115 24.08 6.76 -1.50
C GLY A 115 22.83 6.55 -2.34
N LEU A 116 21.68 6.62 -1.68
CA LEU A 116 20.39 6.42 -2.31
C LEU A 116 19.62 7.73 -2.31
N ASP A 117 18.98 8.03 -3.45
CA ASP A 117 17.94 9.05 -3.47
C ASP A 117 16.68 8.55 -2.76
N LEU A 118 15.81 9.49 -2.37
CA LEU A 118 14.59 9.19 -1.59
C LEU A 118 13.69 8.15 -2.26
N SER A 119 13.59 8.18 -3.59
CA SER A 119 12.83 7.18 -4.36
C SER A 119 13.41 5.77 -4.19
N SER A 120 14.73 5.61 -4.19
CA SER A 120 15.38 4.33 -3.95
C SER A 120 15.24 3.85 -2.51
N LEU A 121 15.36 4.76 -1.54
CA LEU A 121 15.16 4.42 -0.13
C LEU A 121 13.71 3.96 0.13
N LYS A 122 12.75 4.65 -0.48
CA LYS A 122 11.35 4.23 -0.45
C LYS A 122 11.17 2.87 -1.13
N GLY A 123 11.74 2.66 -2.31
CA GLY A 123 11.70 1.38 -3.02
C GLY A 123 12.29 0.24 -2.19
N LEU A 124 13.44 0.46 -1.56
CA LEU A 124 14.07 -0.49 -0.63
C LEU A 124 13.14 -0.82 0.56
N SER A 125 12.52 0.21 1.14
CA SER A 125 11.57 0.04 2.26
C SER A 125 10.35 -0.78 1.86
N ILE A 126 9.80 -0.54 0.66
CA ILE A 126 8.68 -1.31 0.11
C ILE A 126 9.09 -2.76 -0.11
N CYS A 127 10.31 -3.03 -0.57
CA CYS A 127 10.78 -4.41 -0.73
C CYS A 127 10.81 -5.15 0.61
N HIS A 128 11.39 -4.53 1.64
CA HIS A 128 11.39 -5.08 2.99
C HIS A 128 9.97 -5.33 3.52
N LEU A 129 9.06 -4.37 3.36
CA LEU A 129 7.65 -4.53 3.72
C LEU A 129 7.00 -5.73 3.03
N ARG A 130 7.22 -5.90 1.73
CA ARG A 130 6.67 -7.00 0.94
C ARG A 130 7.21 -8.37 1.33
N LEU A 131 8.42 -8.43 1.88
CA LEU A 131 9.00 -9.65 2.44
C LEU A 131 8.61 -9.89 3.91
N GLY A 132 7.81 -9.01 4.52
CA GLY A 132 7.45 -9.09 5.94
C GLY A 132 8.58 -8.66 6.89
N GLU A 133 9.63 -8.03 6.37
CA GLU A 133 10.78 -7.50 7.10
C GLU A 133 10.47 -6.09 7.65
N PHE A 134 9.43 -6.00 8.49
CA PHE A 134 8.87 -4.74 8.96
C PHE A 134 9.87 -3.87 9.75
N SER A 135 10.73 -4.49 10.57
CA SER A 135 11.74 -3.76 11.35
C SER A 135 12.79 -3.09 10.46
N GLN A 136 13.25 -3.80 9.43
CA GLN A 136 14.23 -3.29 8.47
C GLN A 136 13.64 -2.15 7.63
N ALA A 137 12.39 -2.28 7.19
CA ALA A 137 11.68 -1.19 6.53
C ALA A 137 11.56 0.05 7.43
N LEU A 138 11.24 -0.13 8.71
CA LEU A 138 11.09 0.96 9.68
C LEU A 138 12.40 1.73 9.89
N GLU A 139 13.54 1.02 10.00
CA GLU A 139 14.86 1.64 10.15
C GLU A 139 15.21 2.60 9.01
N ILE A 140 14.71 2.32 7.80
CA ILE A 140 14.91 3.15 6.61
C ILE A 140 13.91 4.31 6.57
N LEU A 141 12.63 4.03 6.87
CA LEU A 141 11.54 5.00 6.75
C LEU A 141 11.55 6.08 7.84
N GLU A 142 11.91 5.74 9.07
CA GLU A 142 11.84 6.67 10.20
C GLU A 142 12.68 7.94 9.99
N PRO A 143 13.97 7.85 9.60
CA PRO A 143 14.79 9.04 9.38
C PRO A 143 14.27 9.92 8.24
N ILE A 144 13.72 9.32 7.18
CA ILE A 144 13.12 10.02 6.04
C ILE A 144 11.89 10.82 6.48
N SER A 145 11.06 10.24 7.34
CA SER A 145 9.85 10.92 7.84
C SER A 145 10.15 12.12 8.76
N LYS A 146 11.28 12.08 9.49
CA LYS A 146 11.70 13.14 10.42
C LYS A 146 12.32 14.35 9.70
N SER A 147 12.83 14.19 8.48
CA SER A 147 13.56 15.23 7.75
C SER A 147 12.68 16.18 6.92
N SER A 148 11.48 16.52 7.39
CA SER A 148 10.48 17.42 6.75
C SER A 148 9.73 16.88 5.52
N MET A 149 9.98 15.64 5.08
CA MET A 149 9.27 14.98 3.97
C MET A 149 8.12 14.11 4.47
N GLN A 150 7.28 14.66 5.34
CA GLN A 150 6.05 13.99 5.81
C GLN A 150 4.99 14.00 4.71
N SER A 151 5.10 13.08 3.76
CA SER A 151 3.95 12.73 2.93
C SER A 151 3.14 11.67 3.65
N SER A 152 1.82 11.73 3.47
CA SER A 152 0.86 10.69 3.87
C SER A 152 1.26 9.31 3.37
N GLU A 153 1.93 9.24 2.21
CA GLU A 153 2.48 8.00 1.65
C GLU A 153 3.47 7.32 2.59
N TYR A 154 4.47 8.05 3.12
CA TYR A 154 5.41 7.48 4.10
C TYR A 154 4.71 7.13 5.41
N GLY A 155 3.70 7.91 5.80
CA GLY A 155 2.90 7.61 6.97
C GLY A 155 2.20 6.25 6.89
N TYR A 156 1.61 5.90 5.74
CA TYR A 156 1.04 4.57 5.54
C TYR A 156 2.07 3.44 5.64
N LEU A 157 3.25 3.62 5.04
CA LEU A 157 4.31 2.60 5.07
C LEU A 157 4.84 2.38 6.50
N ILE A 158 5.03 3.47 7.26
CA ILE A 158 5.44 3.39 8.66
C ILE A 158 4.33 2.77 9.53
N ALA A 159 3.07 3.09 9.23
CA ALA A 159 1.93 2.51 9.96
C ALA A 159 1.90 0.98 9.82
N GLU A 160 2.15 0.47 8.61
CA GLU A 160 2.30 -0.97 8.34
C GLU A 160 3.48 -1.57 9.10
N CYS A 161 4.62 -0.89 9.12
CA CYS A 161 5.76 -1.34 9.93
C CYS A 161 5.43 -1.43 11.43
N TYR A 162 4.74 -0.42 11.98
CA TYR A 162 4.31 -0.43 13.38
C TYR A 162 3.34 -1.58 13.68
N LEU A 163 2.36 -1.82 12.80
CA LEU A 163 1.43 -2.94 12.96
C LEU A 163 2.16 -4.29 12.88
N GLY A 164 3.03 -4.47 11.89
CA GLY A 164 3.82 -5.69 11.70
C GLY A 164 4.84 -5.97 12.81
N THR A 165 5.28 -4.93 13.53
CA THR A 165 6.16 -5.06 14.71
C THR A 165 5.41 -5.11 16.05
N GLY A 166 4.07 -5.08 16.04
CA GLY A 166 3.23 -5.20 17.24
C GLY A 166 2.92 -3.87 17.95
N LEU A 167 3.36 -2.74 17.43
CA LEU A 167 3.04 -1.38 17.93
C LEU A 167 1.66 -0.92 17.41
N MET A 168 0.61 -1.66 17.79
CA MET A 168 -0.72 -1.53 17.20
C MET A 168 -1.32 -0.13 17.32
N ASP A 169 -1.24 0.49 18.50
CA ASP A 169 -1.81 1.83 18.71
C ASP A 169 -1.09 2.88 17.87
N ASP A 170 0.23 2.80 17.75
CA ASP A 170 1.00 3.76 16.96
C ASP A 170 0.73 3.60 15.47
N GLY A 171 0.64 2.36 14.99
CA GLY A 171 0.26 2.04 13.63
C GLY A 171 -1.14 2.53 13.27
N LYS A 172 -2.16 2.21 14.09
CA LYS A 172 -3.55 2.67 13.88
C LYS A 172 -3.68 4.19 13.86
N ASN A 173 -3.00 4.86 14.80
CA ASN A 173 -2.97 6.31 14.84
C ASN A 173 -2.37 6.90 13.58
N LEU A 174 -1.22 6.37 13.15
CA LEU A 174 -0.52 6.90 11.99
C LEU A 174 -1.34 6.66 10.72
N TYR A 175 -1.97 5.49 10.58
CA TYR A 175 -2.92 5.21 9.50
C TYR A 175 -4.04 6.24 9.44
N LEU A 176 -4.68 6.52 10.57
CA LEU A 176 -5.75 7.52 10.65
C LEU A 176 -5.26 8.89 10.21
N HIS A 177 -4.12 9.35 10.74
CA HIS A 177 -3.55 10.65 10.37
C HIS A 177 -3.19 10.73 8.88
N SER A 178 -2.61 9.68 8.31
CA SER A 178 -2.28 9.61 6.88
C SER A 178 -3.53 9.64 5.99
N PHE A 179 -4.60 8.95 6.41
CA PHE A 179 -5.89 9.02 5.72
C PHE A 179 -6.55 10.39 5.81
N LEU A 180 -6.48 11.08 6.95
CA LEU A 180 -7.05 12.41 7.08
C LEU A 180 -6.31 13.46 6.22
N ASP A 181 -4.99 13.26 6.05
CA ASP A 181 -4.13 14.10 5.20
C ASP A 181 -4.42 13.91 3.70
N ASP A 182 -4.13 12.72 3.16
CA ASP A 182 -4.39 12.38 1.74
C ASP A 182 -4.70 10.88 1.54
N PRO A 183 -6.00 10.51 1.40
CA PRO A 183 -6.41 9.14 1.08
C PRO A 183 -5.89 8.62 -0.26
N LEU A 184 -5.57 9.50 -1.22
CA LEU A 184 -5.15 9.09 -2.56
C LEU A 184 -3.72 8.54 -2.59
N ARG A 185 -2.94 8.80 -1.54
CA ARG A 185 -1.57 8.27 -1.37
C ARG A 185 -1.53 6.85 -0.81
N PHE A 186 -2.68 6.28 -0.46
CA PHE A 186 -2.75 4.95 0.10
C PHE A 186 -2.45 3.89 -0.97
N ASN A 187 -1.28 3.24 -0.86
CA ASN A 187 -0.93 2.11 -1.71
C ASN A 187 -1.44 0.80 -1.09
N ARG A 188 -2.53 0.27 -1.65
CA ARG A 188 -3.14 -1.00 -1.20
C ARG A 188 -2.23 -2.22 -1.35
N GLN A 189 -1.26 -2.20 -2.27
CA GLN A 189 -0.32 -3.31 -2.44
C GLN A 189 0.65 -3.45 -1.27
N CYS A 190 0.82 -2.38 -0.48
CA CYS A 190 1.66 -2.35 0.71
C CYS A 190 0.84 -2.47 2.01
N ASN A 191 -0.47 -2.74 1.93
CA ASN A 191 -1.33 -2.95 3.10
C ASN A 191 -1.34 -4.43 3.47
N PHE A 192 -0.75 -4.78 4.61
CA PHE A 192 -0.71 -6.13 5.16
C PHE A 192 -1.60 -6.28 6.39
N TRP A 193 -2.13 -5.18 6.93
CA TRP A 193 -3.03 -5.24 8.07
C TRP A 193 -4.40 -5.81 7.69
N THR A 194 -4.70 -7.00 8.21
CA THR A 194 -5.89 -7.79 7.86
C THR A 194 -7.20 -7.01 7.98
N ASP A 195 -7.40 -6.24 9.05
CA ASP A 195 -8.65 -5.49 9.26
C ASP A 195 -8.86 -4.46 8.13
N LEU A 196 -7.80 -3.76 7.73
CA LEU A 196 -7.88 -2.77 6.65
C LEU A 196 -8.01 -3.43 5.27
N GLN A 197 -7.40 -4.61 5.07
CA GLN A 197 -7.60 -5.41 3.85
C GLN A 197 -9.07 -5.82 3.69
N LEU A 198 -9.75 -6.23 4.76
CA LEU A 198 -11.18 -6.56 4.74
C LEU A 198 -12.03 -5.34 4.35
N ILE A 199 -11.73 -4.16 4.89
CA ILE A 199 -12.36 -2.89 4.48
C ILE A 199 -12.14 -2.62 2.98
N CYS A 200 -10.92 -2.82 2.48
CA CYS A 200 -10.62 -2.60 1.06
C CYS A 200 -11.43 -3.56 0.17
N GLN A 201 -11.54 -4.84 0.54
CA GLN A 201 -12.30 -5.84 -0.18
C GLN A 201 -13.81 -5.50 -0.19
N GLU A 202 -14.35 -5.07 0.95
CA GLU A 202 -15.75 -4.64 1.06
C GLU A 202 -16.02 -3.44 0.14
N ILE A 203 -15.14 -2.45 0.13
CA ILE A 203 -15.24 -1.30 -0.79
C ILE A 203 -15.08 -1.71 -2.25
N ASP A 204 -14.25 -2.71 -2.55
CA ASP A 204 -14.07 -3.17 -3.91
C ASP A 204 -15.33 -3.82 -4.50
N SER A 205 -16.20 -4.38 -3.66
CA SER A 205 -17.51 -4.90 -4.07
C SER A 205 -18.53 -3.80 -4.45
N THR A 206 -18.24 -2.54 -4.14
CA THR A 206 -19.10 -1.40 -4.49
C THR A 206 -18.88 -0.93 -5.94
N GLN A 207 -19.89 -0.26 -6.50
CA GLN A 207 -19.85 0.33 -7.85
C GLN A 207 -19.13 1.71 -7.91
N MET A 208 -18.39 2.08 -6.86
CA MET A 208 -17.70 3.36 -6.78
C MET A 208 -16.48 3.40 -7.71
N ASP A 209 -16.15 4.58 -8.24
CA ASP A 209 -14.90 4.77 -8.98
C ASP A 209 -13.68 4.70 -8.04
N GLY A 210 -12.50 4.39 -8.60
CA GLY A 210 -11.29 4.15 -7.80
C GLY A 210 -10.90 5.31 -6.89
N GLU A 211 -11.15 6.55 -7.31
CA GLU A 211 -10.86 7.72 -6.48
C GLU A 211 -11.82 7.82 -5.30
N SER A 212 -13.13 7.66 -5.55
CA SER A 212 -14.15 7.64 -4.51
C SER A 212 -13.93 6.49 -3.52
N LYS A 213 -13.50 5.32 -4.00
CA LYS A 213 -13.11 4.19 -3.14
C LYS A 213 -11.99 4.58 -2.15
N SER A 214 -10.97 5.30 -2.60
CA SER A 214 -9.88 5.75 -1.71
C SER A 214 -10.38 6.67 -0.60
N PHE A 215 -11.33 7.57 -0.90
CA PHE A 215 -11.94 8.44 0.12
C PHE A 215 -12.90 7.70 1.06
N ALA A 216 -13.52 6.61 0.61
CA ALA A 216 -14.46 5.82 1.42
C ALA A 216 -13.78 4.90 2.44
N ILE A 217 -12.56 4.42 2.16
CA ILE A 217 -11.78 3.53 3.06
C ILE A 217 -11.71 4.04 4.49
N PRO A 218 -11.21 5.27 4.76
CA PRO A 218 -11.09 5.71 6.14
C PRO A 218 -12.43 5.88 6.85
N VAL A 219 -13.48 6.25 6.11
CA VAL A 219 -14.83 6.40 6.67
C VAL A 219 -15.39 5.05 7.12
N LEU A 220 -15.28 4.02 6.28
CA LEU A 220 -15.75 2.70 6.65
C LEU A 220 -14.90 2.11 7.79
N GLY A 221 -13.58 2.30 7.77
CA GLY A 221 -12.71 1.89 8.86
C GLY A 221 -13.06 2.55 10.20
N LEU A 222 -13.35 3.85 10.21
CA LEU A 222 -13.83 4.57 11.40
C LEU A 222 -15.17 4.04 11.90
N ARG A 223 -16.14 3.80 11.00
CA ARG A 223 -17.45 3.22 11.39
C ARG A 223 -17.33 1.84 12.02
N ARG A 224 -16.39 1.02 11.53
CA ARG A 224 -16.08 -0.32 12.07
C ARG A 224 -15.16 -0.25 13.29
N GLY A 225 -14.68 0.93 13.67
CA GLY A 225 -13.83 1.16 14.83
C GLY A 225 -12.41 0.59 14.72
N ILE A 226 -11.91 0.32 13.51
CA ILE A 226 -10.58 -0.31 13.34
C ILE A 226 -9.47 0.65 13.77
N PHE A 227 -9.67 1.95 13.59
CA PHE A 227 -8.73 3.01 13.95
C PHE A 227 -8.84 3.48 15.41
N ARG A 228 -9.73 2.87 16.21
CA ARG A 228 -9.86 3.22 17.63
C ARG A 228 -8.54 3.03 18.33
N ASN A 229 -8.14 4.08 19.04
CA ASN A 229 -6.90 4.12 19.79
C ASN A 229 -7.18 4.27 21.28
N GLN A 230 -6.34 3.66 22.12
CA GLN A 230 -6.43 3.85 23.56
C GLN A 230 -5.76 5.14 24.04
N LYS A 231 -4.87 5.73 23.23
CA LYS A 231 -4.16 6.97 23.57
C LYS A 231 -5.09 8.18 23.39
N PRO A 232 -5.23 9.05 24.41
CA PRO A 232 -6.04 10.25 24.29
C PRO A 232 -5.45 11.20 23.25
N LYS A 233 -6.31 11.79 22.41
CA LYS A 233 -5.92 12.81 21.43
C LYS A 233 -5.76 14.17 22.09
N LYS A 234 -4.90 15.02 21.50
CA LYS A 234 -4.65 16.36 22.03
C LYS A 234 -5.73 17.32 21.54
N LYS A 235 -6.01 18.37 22.31
CA LYS A 235 -6.92 19.44 21.86
C LYS A 235 -6.48 20.08 20.54
N GLN A 236 -5.18 20.16 20.27
CA GLN A 236 -4.64 20.63 18.99
C GLN A 236 -5.14 19.80 17.79
N ASP A 237 -5.32 18.48 17.97
CA ASP A 237 -5.86 17.62 16.93
C ASP A 237 -7.35 17.94 16.69
N LEU A 238 -8.11 18.16 17.77
CA LEU A 238 -9.51 18.59 17.68
C LEU A 238 -9.64 19.91 16.91
N ASP A 239 -8.89 20.94 17.33
CA ASP A 239 -8.93 22.26 16.71
C ASP A 239 -8.59 22.16 15.20
N HIS A 240 -7.54 21.40 14.87
CA HIS A 240 -7.13 21.16 13.48
C HIS A 240 -8.22 20.44 12.66
N TRP A 241 -8.82 19.37 13.19
CA TRP A 241 -9.87 18.62 12.51
C TRP A 241 -11.15 19.43 12.31
N MET A 242 -11.51 20.27 13.30
CA MET A 242 -12.62 21.21 13.20
C MET A 242 -12.39 22.22 12.09
N ASP A 243 -11.19 22.81 12.01
CA ASP A 243 -10.83 23.76 10.96
C ASP A 243 -10.91 23.12 9.56
N GLN A 244 -10.45 21.87 9.41
CA GLN A 244 -10.56 21.16 8.13
C GLN A 244 -12.03 20.90 7.75
N MET A 245 -12.90 20.50 8.68
CA MET A 245 -14.32 20.30 8.39
C MET A 245 -15.01 21.60 7.97
N ILE A 246 -14.73 22.71 8.65
CA ILE A 246 -15.29 24.02 8.30
C ILE A 246 -14.87 24.42 6.89
N ARG A 247 -13.57 24.27 6.59
CA ARG A 247 -13.00 24.54 5.27
C ARG A 247 -13.68 23.68 4.19
N LEU A 248 -13.80 22.37 4.42
CA LEU A 248 -14.41 21.42 3.47
C LEU A 248 -15.88 21.75 3.23
N ASN A 249 -16.66 22.07 4.27
CA ASN A 249 -18.07 22.44 4.11
C ASN A 249 -18.24 23.72 3.30
N HIS A 250 -17.34 24.70 3.47
CA HIS A 250 -17.36 25.90 2.63
C HIS A 250 -17.14 25.55 1.14
N PHE A 251 -16.22 24.65 0.82
CA PHE A 251 -15.97 24.24 -0.57
C PHE A 251 -17.10 23.40 -1.17
N GLN A 252 -17.85 22.68 -0.34
CA GLN A 252 -18.95 21.84 -0.76
C GLN A 252 -20.08 22.66 -1.41
N ASN A 253 -20.30 23.90 -0.96
CA ASN A 253 -21.37 24.76 -1.47
C ASN A 253 -21.04 25.47 -2.80
N THR A 254 -19.80 25.37 -3.31
CA THR A 254 -19.33 26.18 -4.45
C THR A 254 -18.87 25.36 -5.66
N GLN A 255 -18.97 24.03 -5.58
CA GLN A 255 -18.27 23.12 -6.49
C GLN A 255 -19.20 22.14 -7.22
N THR A 256 -18.65 21.46 -8.23
CA THR A 256 -19.35 20.43 -9.01
C THR A 256 -19.75 19.22 -8.14
N ALA A 257 -20.79 18.48 -8.56
CA ALA A 257 -21.30 17.32 -7.82
C ALA A 257 -20.22 16.26 -7.50
N LYS A 258 -19.26 16.01 -8.42
CA LYS A 258 -18.15 15.08 -8.16
C LYS A 258 -17.26 15.57 -7.01
N PHE A 259 -16.96 16.87 -6.97
CA PHE A 259 -16.14 17.45 -5.91
C PHE A 259 -16.90 17.48 -4.58
N GLN A 260 -18.22 17.73 -4.62
CA GLN A 260 -19.09 17.67 -3.45
C GLN A 260 -19.07 16.32 -2.74
N LYS A 261 -19.08 15.22 -3.50
CA LYS A 261 -18.94 13.87 -2.92
C LYS A 261 -17.58 13.66 -2.26
N LYS A 262 -16.50 14.10 -2.90
CA LYS A 262 -15.14 14.00 -2.32
C LYS A 262 -15.03 14.79 -1.01
N THR A 263 -15.53 16.03 -1.00
CA THR A 263 -15.56 16.84 0.23
C THR A 263 -16.44 16.20 1.29
N ALA A 264 -17.59 15.60 0.91
CA ALA A 264 -18.45 14.88 1.84
C ALA A 264 -17.73 13.70 2.51
N TRP A 265 -17.02 12.85 1.74
CA TRP A 265 -16.25 11.74 2.31
C TRP A 265 -15.18 12.22 3.28
N ARG A 266 -14.41 13.26 2.90
CA ARG A 266 -13.40 13.84 3.80
C ARG A 266 -14.02 14.42 5.07
N THR A 267 -15.13 15.14 4.94
CA THR A 267 -15.88 15.67 6.09
C THR A 267 -16.34 14.56 7.01
N GLN A 268 -16.84 13.43 6.48
CA GLN A 268 -17.19 12.26 7.29
C GLN A 268 -16.00 11.68 8.02
N ALA A 269 -14.85 11.54 7.36
CA ALA A 269 -13.65 10.99 7.98
C ALA A 269 -13.22 11.85 9.18
N PHE A 270 -13.14 13.18 9.02
CA PHE A 270 -12.85 14.09 10.14
C PHE A 270 -13.93 14.03 11.22
N ALA A 271 -15.21 14.03 10.85
CA ALA A 271 -16.31 14.04 11.82
C ALA A 271 -16.31 12.78 12.68
N LEU A 272 -16.19 11.60 12.05
CA LEU A 272 -16.10 10.33 12.76
C LEU A 272 -14.84 10.28 13.64
N SER A 273 -13.70 10.80 13.15
CA SER A 273 -12.47 10.88 13.96
C SER A 273 -12.68 11.70 15.23
N VAL A 274 -13.37 12.85 15.14
CA VAL A 274 -13.70 13.67 16.31
C VAL A 274 -14.63 12.90 17.26
N LEU A 275 -15.70 12.29 16.75
CA LEU A 275 -16.69 11.57 17.56
C LEU A 275 -16.12 10.32 18.25
N GLU A 276 -15.14 9.66 17.66
CA GLU A 276 -14.48 8.50 18.27
C GLU A 276 -13.45 8.87 19.34
N ASN A 277 -12.82 10.03 19.24
CA ASN A 277 -11.67 10.39 20.07
C ASN A 277 -11.96 11.44 21.15
N PHE A 278 -13.08 12.15 21.07
CA PHE A 278 -13.43 13.24 22.00
C PHE A 278 -14.82 13.05 22.61
N SER A 279 -14.95 13.40 23.89
CA SER A 279 -16.19 13.22 24.64
C SER A 279 -17.12 14.44 24.54
N GLU A 280 -18.43 14.20 24.45
CA GLU A 280 -19.45 15.26 24.47
C GLU A 280 -19.48 16.01 25.80
N ARG A 281 -19.03 15.38 26.88
CA ARG A 281 -18.94 16.02 28.20
C ARG A 281 -17.90 17.13 28.21
N ASP A 282 -16.76 16.90 27.55
CA ASP A 282 -15.63 17.83 27.57
C ASP A 282 -15.73 18.89 26.47
N TYR A 283 -16.34 18.55 25.33
CA TYR A 283 -16.41 19.39 24.13
C TYR A 283 -17.82 19.43 23.51
N PRO A 284 -18.86 19.87 24.25
CA PRO A 284 -20.26 19.75 23.80
C PRO A 284 -20.57 20.55 22.53
N ASN A 285 -19.93 21.72 22.34
CA ASN A 285 -20.21 22.58 21.20
C ASN A 285 -19.60 22.00 19.91
N GLU A 286 -18.35 21.56 20.00
CA GLU A 286 -17.60 20.94 18.91
C GLU A 286 -18.27 19.64 18.49
N ILE A 287 -18.67 18.79 19.45
CA ILE A 287 -19.35 17.52 19.16
C ILE A 287 -20.71 17.75 18.50
N ASN A 288 -21.52 18.70 18.98
CA ASN A 288 -22.80 19.02 18.34
C ASN A 288 -22.63 19.57 16.93
N ARG A 289 -21.59 20.38 16.69
CA ARG A 289 -21.27 20.88 15.36
C ARG A 289 -20.79 19.77 14.44
N THR A 290 -19.97 18.86 14.94
CA THR A 290 -19.50 17.66 14.22
C THR A 290 -20.65 16.76 13.79
N LYS A 291 -21.62 16.51 14.68
CA LYS A 291 -22.85 15.75 14.34
C LYS A 291 -23.58 16.38 13.14
N ARG A 292 -23.72 17.70 13.09
CA ARG A 292 -24.33 18.40 11.95
C ARG A 292 -23.55 18.21 10.64
N PHE A 293 -22.23 18.34 10.67
CA PHE A 293 -21.39 18.07 9.49
C PHE A 293 -21.53 16.63 9.00
N LEU A 294 -21.65 15.67 9.92
CA LEU A 294 -21.87 14.27 9.60
C LEU A 294 -23.25 14.04 8.93
N ASP A 295 -24.30 14.67 9.44
CA ASP A 295 -25.65 14.58 8.86
C ASP A 295 -25.71 15.19 7.45
N GLU A 296 -25.13 16.39 7.28
CA GLU A 296 -25.04 17.07 5.98
C GLU A 296 -24.29 16.20 4.95
N SER A 297 -23.13 15.67 5.31
CA SER A 297 -22.35 14.81 4.42
C SER A 297 -23.05 13.47 4.11
N ASN A 298 -23.77 12.87 5.07
CA ASN A 298 -24.57 11.68 4.85
C ASN A 298 -25.68 11.92 3.81
N SER A 299 -26.35 13.07 3.87
CA SER A 299 -27.40 13.43 2.90
C SER A 299 -26.88 13.53 1.46
N ILE A 300 -25.60 13.84 1.29
CA ILE A 300 -24.96 13.99 -0.03
C ILE A 300 -24.50 12.64 -0.58
N LEU A 301 -24.12 11.71 0.29
CA LEU A 301 -23.58 10.41 -0.08
C LEU A 301 -24.64 9.29 -0.17
N ASN A 302 -25.89 9.56 0.21
CA ASN A 302 -27.07 8.72 -0.07
C ASN A 302 -26.86 7.19 0.09
N GLY A 303 -26.23 6.75 1.18
CA GLY A 303 -26.07 5.32 1.47
C GLY A 303 -25.10 4.56 0.55
N GLU A 304 -24.13 5.24 -0.07
CA GLU A 304 -23.11 4.62 -0.92
C GLU A 304 -22.19 3.62 -0.21
N LEU A 305 -22.12 3.67 1.13
CA LEU A 305 -21.41 2.67 1.93
C LEU A 305 -22.35 1.57 2.42
N PRO A 306 -21.86 0.32 2.51
CA PRO A 306 -22.55 -0.74 3.23
C PRO A 306 -22.81 -0.36 4.69
N GLN A 307 -23.89 -0.88 5.26
CA GLN A 307 -24.23 -0.69 6.69
C GLN A 307 -23.39 -1.57 7.62
#